data_AF-A0A9W7B9I0-F1
#
_entry.id   AF-A0A9W7B9I0-F1
#
_cell.length_a   1.000
_cell.length_b   1.000
_cell.length_c   1.000
_cell.angle_alpha   90.00
_cell.angle_beta   90.00
_cell.angle_gamma   90.00
#
_symmetry.space_group_name_H-M   'P 1'
#
loop_
_entity.id
_entity.type
_entity.pdbx_description
1 polymer ?
#
loop_
_entity_poly.entity_id
_entity_poly.type
_entity_poly.pdbx_seq_one_letter_code
_entity_poly.pdbx_strand_id
1 'polypeptide(L)'
;MASPLQRPLLLLLHVVTILPLLFLGDWRLLVPPLLSYVVTYTTIPFISEFLLKANMFGLDIGKRGTPTESKKIPEALGIVPGTTLILLLCLSLPLLITTHPSLLLPTLSSLFTILFMLFLGFTDDVLEWPWRVKLFLPAISSIPLICVYEGSTSVLCPVQLKGIFWREDGELTAFSDTISGLITAYPNSPTHLINIKYFYYIYMSLLSIFTTNSINIYAGINGLEVGQSIVIGGSILVHNVLSVGKGVNVEGSFFSLWFLSVFLGASLALCCYNWYPAKVFVGDTYCYFSGVIFAVVGIHGHFSKTLLLFLIPQVLNFLLSIPQLLKIVPCPRHRLPKYVVETGLMTVSRREDGGMNLTLINVALWVCGDMKEEHLTALLLVVQVAFSGVGFAIRYGGGSGLFFNEEL
;
A
#
# COMPACT_ATOMS: atom_id res chain seq x y z
N MET A 1 25.21 -13.52 -8.23
CA MET A 1 24.80 -12.80 -9.47
C MET A 1 23.28 -12.74 -9.48
N ALA A 2 22.70 -11.63 -9.92
CA ALA A 2 21.23 -11.52 -10.06
C ALA A 2 20.69 -12.59 -11.01
N SER A 3 19.54 -13.20 -10.69
CA SER A 3 18.94 -14.22 -11.56
C SER A 3 18.54 -13.63 -12.92
N PRO A 4 18.42 -14.44 -13.99
CA PRO A 4 18.01 -13.95 -15.31
C PRO A 4 16.66 -13.22 -15.29
N LEU A 5 15.78 -13.57 -14.35
CA LEU A 5 14.47 -12.95 -14.15
C LEU A 5 14.54 -11.61 -13.37
N GLN A 6 15.52 -11.49 -12.48
CA GLN A 6 15.65 -10.35 -11.57
C GLN A 6 16.00 -9.04 -12.29
N ARG A 7 16.92 -9.07 -13.25
CA ARG A 7 17.36 -7.86 -13.98
C ARG A 7 16.25 -7.20 -14.79
N PRO A 8 15.49 -7.90 -15.66
CA PRO A 8 14.43 -7.28 -16.44
C PRO A 8 13.30 -6.77 -15.55
N LEU A 9 12.97 -7.47 -14.47
CA LEU A 9 11.91 -7.05 -13.57
C LEU A 9 12.31 -5.82 -12.75
N LEU A 10 13.52 -5.79 -12.18
CA LEU A 10 14.02 -4.59 -11.52
C LEU A 10 14.10 -3.41 -12.49
N LEU A 11 14.55 -3.63 -13.73
CA LEU A 11 14.56 -2.58 -14.75
C LEU A 11 13.15 -2.06 -15.04
N LEU A 12 12.16 -2.96 -15.19
CA LEU A 12 10.76 -2.57 -15.38
C LEU A 12 10.26 -1.73 -14.21
N LEU A 13 10.57 -2.11 -12.97
CA LEU A 13 10.21 -1.32 -11.79
C LEU A 13 10.86 0.08 -11.80
N HIS A 14 12.10 0.22 -12.26
CA HIS A 14 12.74 1.54 -12.44
C HIS A 14 12.08 2.37 -13.55
N VAL A 15 11.70 1.73 -14.66
CA VAL A 15 11.02 2.42 -15.77
C VAL A 15 9.67 2.94 -15.31
N VAL A 16 8.87 2.13 -14.60
CA VAL A 16 7.54 2.51 -14.10
C VAL A 16 7.61 3.67 -13.09
N THR A 17 8.73 3.88 -12.41
CA THR A 17 8.87 4.94 -11.40
C THR A 17 9.40 6.25 -11.98
N ILE A 18 10.32 6.19 -12.95
CA ILE A 18 10.98 7.39 -13.51
C ILE A 18 10.26 7.90 -14.75
N LEU A 19 9.82 7.00 -15.64
CA LEU A 19 9.26 7.37 -16.94
C LEU A 19 8.02 8.29 -16.81
N PRO A 20 7.06 8.05 -15.90
CA PRO A 20 5.90 8.92 -15.77
C PRO A 20 6.28 10.35 -15.34
N LEU A 21 7.31 10.50 -14.51
CA LEU A 21 7.76 11.81 -14.03
C LEU A 21 8.42 12.65 -15.15
N LEU A 22 9.05 11.98 -16.13
CA LEU A 22 9.66 12.68 -17.28
C LEU A 22 8.62 13.43 -18.12
N PHE A 23 7.37 12.96 -18.17
CA PHE A 23 6.29 13.65 -18.89
C PHE A 23 5.94 15.02 -18.30
N LEU A 24 6.22 15.24 -17.01
CA LEU A 24 6.00 16.53 -16.37
C LEU A 24 7.17 17.51 -16.58
N GLY A 25 8.36 17.00 -16.91
CA GLY A 25 9.56 17.83 -17.09
C GLY A 25 10.01 18.60 -15.85
N ASP A 26 9.48 18.27 -14.66
CA ASP A 26 9.73 19.00 -13.43
C ASP A 26 10.88 18.39 -12.64
N TRP A 27 12.02 19.09 -12.59
CA TRP A 27 13.20 18.64 -11.86
C TRP A 27 12.92 18.42 -10.36
N ARG A 28 11.94 19.12 -9.78
CA ARG A 28 11.52 18.96 -8.38
C ARG A 28 10.92 17.59 -8.11
N LEU A 29 10.48 16.88 -9.15
CA LEU A 29 9.98 15.51 -9.07
C LEU A 29 10.98 14.48 -9.61
N LEU A 30 11.90 14.87 -10.50
CA LEU A 30 12.89 13.97 -11.10
C LEU A 30 14.13 13.71 -10.24
N VAL A 31 14.59 14.72 -9.49
CA VAL A 31 15.79 14.60 -8.63
C VAL A 31 15.53 13.78 -7.35
N PRO A 32 14.42 13.98 -6.61
CA PRO A 32 14.19 13.26 -5.35
C PRO A 32 14.21 11.72 -5.44
N PRO A 33 13.64 11.03 -6.45
CA PRO A 33 13.71 9.57 -6.53
C PRO A 33 15.14 9.07 -6.67
N LEU A 34 15.99 9.77 -7.43
CA LEU A 34 17.40 9.40 -7.61
C LEU A 34 18.18 9.59 -6.31
N LEU A 35 18.01 10.73 -5.65
CA LEU A 35 18.65 11.02 -4.38
C LEU A 35 18.20 10.03 -3.29
N SER A 36 16.90 9.76 -3.22
CA SER A 36 16.30 8.79 -2.31
C SER A 36 16.84 7.38 -2.51
N TYR A 37 16.98 6.96 -3.78
CA TYR A 37 17.60 5.68 -4.13
C TYR A 37 19.04 5.61 -3.63
N VAL A 38 19.87 6.61 -3.95
CA VAL A 38 21.30 6.62 -3.58
C VAL A 38 21.49 6.62 -2.07
N VAL A 39 20.77 7.49 -1.35
CA VAL A 39 20.84 7.58 0.11
C VAL A 39 20.42 6.25 0.75
N THR A 40 19.28 5.69 0.32
CA THR A 40 18.78 4.42 0.87
C THR A 40 19.74 3.27 0.56
N TYR A 41 20.18 3.14 -0.69
CA TYR A 41 21.05 2.05 -1.14
C TYR A 41 22.38 2.02 -0.39
N THR A 42 22.99 3.18 -0.19
CA THR A 42 24.27 3.30 0.53
C THR A 42 24.13 3.12 2.04
N THR A 43 22.97 3.45 2.61
CA THR A 43 22.72 3.37 4.06
C THR A 43 22.35 1.96 4.53
N ILE A 44 21.68 1.15 3.69
CA ILE A 44 21.22 -0.20 4.06
C ILE A 44 22.36 -1.08 4.63
N PRO A 45 23.54 -1.22 3.99
CA PRO A 45 24.61 -2.07 4.51
C PRO A 45 25.08 -1.63 5.90
N PHE A 46 25.22 -0.32 6.12
CA PHE A 46 25.64 0.25 7.39
C PHE A 46 24.62 -0.08 8.50
N ILE A 47 23.34 0.22 8.28
CA ILE A 47 22.28 -0.03 9.26
C ILE A 47 22.07 -1.53 9.51
N SER A 48 22.24 -2.37 8.48
CA SER A 48 22.15 -3.83 8.61
C SER A 48 23.13 -4.36 9.67
N GLU A 49 24.35 -3.83 9.74
CA GLU A 49 25.33 -4.25 10.75
C GLU A 49 24.90 -3.87 12.18
N PHE A 50 24.30 -2.69 12.37
CA PHE A 50 23.79 -2.28 13.68
C PHE A 50 22.62 -3.15 14.14
N LEU A 51 21.69 -3.45 13.24
CA LEU A 51 20.53 -4.29 13.54
C LEU A 51 20.97 -5.72 13.91
N LEU A 52 21.94 -6.28 13.19
CA LEU A 52 22.54 -7.57 13.57
C LEU A 52 23.19 -7.52 14.96
N LYS A 53 23.94 -6.45 15.28
CA LYS A 53 24.54 -6.26 16.62
C LYS A 53 23.48 -6.11 17.71
N ALA A 54 22.32 -5.55 17.38
CA ALA A 54 21.17 -5.42 18.27
C ALA A 54 20.31 -6.69 18.35
N ASN A 55 20.73 -7.81 17.74
CA ASN A 55 19.95 -9.05 17.62
C ASN A 55 18.60 -8.89 16.87
N MET A 56 18.48 -7.89 16.01
CA MET A 56 17.32 -7.71 15.12
C MET A 56 17.56 -8.43 13.79
N PHE A 57 17.17 -9.70 13.74
CA PHE A 57 17.31 -10.54 12.56
C PHE A 57 16.20 -11.58 12.47
N GLY A 58 15.88 -11.97 11.24
CA GLY A 58 15.01 -13.09 10.93
C GLY A 58 15.79 -14.27 10.35
N LEU A 59 15.18 -15.45 10.39
CA LEU A 59 15.62 -16.61 9.63
C LEU A 59 14.74 -16.75 8.38
N ASP A 60 15.34 -17.11 7.25
CA ASP A 60 14.58 -17.33 6.02
C ASP A 60 13.81 -18.66 6.10
N ILE A 61 12.55 -18.58 6.52
CA ILE A 61 11.66 -19.75 6.67
C ILE A 61 11.47 -20.47 5.34
N GLY A 62 11.55 -19.73 4.21
CA GLY A 62 11.53 -20.26 2.85
C GLY A 62 12.77 -21.09 2.49
N LYS A 63 13.76 -21.20 3.39
CA LYS A 63 14.99 -21.97 3.20
C LYS A 63 15.20 -23.03 4.29
N ARG A 64 14.16 -23.37 5.05
CA ARG A 64 14.23 -24.42 6.08
C ARG A 64 14.66 -25.76 5.46
N GLY A 65 15.60 -26.44 6.11
CA GLY A 65 16.22 -27.69 5.66
C GLY A 65 17.35 -27.51 4.65
N THR A 66 17.73 -26.26 4.31
CA THR A 66 18.90 -25.98 3.47
C THR A 66 20.14 -25.62 4.32
N PRO A 67 21.36 -25.67 3.77
CA PRO A 67 22.57 -25.21 4.49
C PRO A 67 22.52 -23.74 4.94
N THR A 68 21.60 -22.94 4.38
CA THR A 68 21.43 -21.52 4.71
C THR A 68 20.28 -21.24 5.68
N GLU A 69 19.61 -22.26 6.22
CA GLU A 69 18.45 -22.08 7.12
C GLU A 69 18.76 -21.29 8.40
N SER A 70 19.99 -21.43 8.91
CA SER A 70 20.45 -20.80 10.15
C SER A 70 21.11 -19.44 9.91
N LYS A 71 21.16 -18.99 8.65
CA LYS A 71 21.74 -17.70 8.30
C LYS A 71 20.84 -16.58 8.83
N LYS A 72 21.40 -15.77 9.72
CA LYS A 72 20.74 -14.55 10.22
C LYS A 72 20.69 -13.50 9.13
N ILE A 73 19.48 -13.00 8.85
CA ILE A 73 19.24 -11.92 7.90
C ILE A 73 18.75 -10.70 8.69
N PRO A 74 19.39 -9.52 8.57
CA PRO A 74 18.95 -8.30 9.23
C PRO A 74 17.45 -8.03 8.97
N GLU A 75 16.70 -7.67 10.00
CA GLU A 75 15.25 -7.42 9.93
C GLU A 75 14.92 -5.97 10.31
N ALA A 76 13.68 -5.52 10.04
CA ALA A 76 13.22 -4.14 10.23
C ALA A 76 13.94 -3.09 9.35
N LEU A 77 14.48 -3.50 8.18
CA LEU A 77 15.19 -2.57 7.29
C LEU A 77 14.27 -1.57 6.59
N GLY A 78 12.95 -1.69 6.75
CA GLY A 78 11.98 -0.66 6.42
C GLY A 78 12.27 0.69 7.09
N ILE A 79 13.04 0.70 8.19
CA ILE A 79 13.46 1.93 8.87
C ILE A 79 14.30 2.84 7.97
N VAL A 80 15.12 2.27 7.07
CA VAL A 80 16.03 3.04 6.20
C VAL A 80 15.27 3.82 5.12
N PRO A 81 14.41 3.23 4.28
CA PRO A 81 13.63 4.02 3.32
C PRO A 81 12.66 4.98 4.01
N GLY A 82 12.10 4.62 5.17
CA GLY A 82 11.21 5.51 5.93
C GLY A 82 11.91 6.78 6.44
N THR A 83 13.07 6.62 7.07
CA THR A 83 13.89 7.76 7.55
C THR A 83 14.45 8.58 6.39
N THR A 84 14.85 7.94 5.30
CA THR A 84 15.29 8.62 4.07
C THR A 84 14.17 9.49 3.51
N LEU A 85 12.94 8.97 3.45
CA LEU A 85 11.79 9.74 2.98
C LEU A 85 11.55 10.97 3.83
N ILE A 86 11.47 10.81 5.16
CA ILE A 86 11.21 11.92 6.08
C ILE A 86 12.32 12.97 5.96
N LEU A 87 13.59 12.56 5.93
CA LEU A 87 14.72 13.47 5.78
C LEU A 87 14.65 14.28 4.48
N LEU A 88 14.48 13.61 3.34
CA LEU A 88 14.48 14.29 2.04
C LEU A 88 13.26 15.18 1.82
N LEU A 89 12.08 14.78 2.31
CA LEU A 89 10.89 15.61 2.25
C LEU A 89 11.00 16.82 3.19
N CYS A 90 11.53 16.65 4.41
CA CYS A 90 11.80 17.79 5.29
C CYS A 90 12.79 18.79 4.68
N LEU A 91 13.87 18.30 4.04
CA LEU A 91 14.86 19.16 3.38
C LEU A 91 14.30 19.90 2.16
N SER A 92 13.36 19.28 1.43
CA SER A 92 12.74 19.89 0.26
C SER A 92 11.46 20.69 0.56
N LEU A 93 10.95 20.64 1.80
CA LEU A 93 9.76 21.36 2.22
C LEU A 93 9.84 22.88 2.01
N PRO A 94 10.96 23.58 2.31
CA PRO A 94 11.07 25.02 2.01
C PRO A 94 10.89 25.35 0.53
N LEU A 95 11.29 24.46 -0.37
CA LEU A 95 11.10 24.63 -1.82
C LEU A 95 9.65 24.32 -2.23
N LEU A 96 9.00 23.35 -1.59
CA LEU A 96 7.59 23.06 -1.83
C LEU A 96 6.73 24.28 -1.49
N ILE A 97 6.93 24.88 -0.32
CA ILE A 97 6.06 25.95 0.19
C ILE A 97 6.20 27.28 -0.56
N THR A 98 7.35 27.53 -1.21
CA THR A 98 7.50 28.72 -2.07
C THR A 98 6.68 28.63 -3.35
N THR A 99 6.32 27.41 -3.77
CA THR A 99 5.58 27.15 -5.01
C THR A 99 4.14 26.71 -4.76
N HIS A 100 3.88 26.03 -3.63
CA HIS A 100 2.59 25.51 -3.22
C HIS A 100 2.35 25.75 -1.71
N PRO A 101 2.13 27.01 -1.28
CA PRO A 101 2.00 27.35 0.14
C PRO A 101 0.80 26.67 0.84
N SER A 102 -0.28 26.40 0.10
CA SER A 102 -1.46 25.64 0.56
C SER A 102 -1.12 24.23 1.04
N LEU A 103 -0.05 23.62 0.52
CA LEU A 103 0.34 22.25 0.84
C LEU A 103 1.12 22.14 2.16
N LEU A 104 1.46 23.25 2.83
CA LEU A 104 2.24 23.21 4.07
C LEU A 104 1.57 22.36 5.16
N LEU A 105 0.30 22.65 5.49
CA LEU A 105 -0.39 21.98 6.58
C LEU A 105 -0.70 20.49 6.26
N PRO A 106 -1.19 20.13 5.06
CA PRO A 106 -1.30 18.73 4.63
C PRO A 106 0.05 18.00 4.69
N THR A 107 1.14 18.66 4.29
CA THR A 107 2.47 18.03 4.28
C THR A 107 3.01 17.79 5.69
N LEU A 108 2.88 18.76 6.60
CA LEU A 108 3.32 18.59 7.99
C LEU A 108 2.53 17.51 8.73
N SER A 109 1.19 17.51 8.60
CA SER A 109 0.35 16.47 9.21
C SER A 109 0.65 15.08 8.65
N SER A 110 0.94 15.00 7.36
CA SER A 110 1.37 13.77 6.68
C SER A 110 2.72 13.27 7.16
N LEU A 111 3.74 14.14 7.20
CA LEU A 111 5.07 13.79 7.71
C LEU A 111 5.01 13.31 9.16
N PHE A 112 4.20 13.96 9.99
CA PHE A 112 4.01 13.54 11.38
C PHE A 112 3.29 12.18 11.48
N THR A 113 2.24 11.96 10.67
CA THR A 113 1.53 10.68 10.55
C THR A 113 2.48 9.56 10.12
N ILE A 114 3.31 9.80 9.10
CA ILE A 114 4.28 8.85 8.55
C ILE A 114 5.39 8.56 9.56
N LEU A 115 5.97 9.58 10.19
CA LEU A 115 7.00 9.43 11.21
C LEU A 115 6.49 8.60 12.38
N PHE A 116 5.28 8.89 12.85
CA PHE A 116 4.71 8.16 13.98
C PHE A 116 4.41 6.72 13.59
N MET A 117 3.87 6.46 12.40
CA MET A 117 3.67 5.09 11.92
C MET A 117 4.98 4.33 11.72
N LEU A 118 6.01 4.98 11.18
CA LEU A 118 7.33 4.37 11.02
C LEU A 118 7.91 3.96 12.38
N PHE A 119 7.78 4.84 13.37
CA PHE A 119 8.14 4.53 14.75
C PHE A 119 7.34 3.33 15.28
N LEU A 120 6.00 3.34 15.13
CA LEU A 120 5.16 2.24 15.62
C LEU A 120 5.50 0.91 14.95
N GLY A 121 5.73 0.89 13.64
CA GLY A 121 6.16 -0.31 12.91
C GLY A 121 7.51 -0.82 13.39
N PHE A 122 8.47 0.08 13.63
CA PHE A 122 9.76 -0.30 14.20
C PHE A 122 9.63 -0.85 15.63
N THR A 123 8.78 -0.24 16.47
CA THR A 123 8.52 -0.80 17.80
C THR A 123 7.82 -2.15 17.72
N ASP A 124 7.02 -2.42 16.70
CA ASP A 124 6.39 -3.73 16.49
C ASP A 124 7.40 -4.81 16.14
N ASP A 125 8.36 -4.49 15.27
CA ASP A 125 9.48 -5.38 14.97
C ASP A 125 10.36 -5.65 16.20
N VAL A 126 10.48 -4.70 17.13
CA VAL A 126 11.30 -4.84 18.35
C VAL A 126 10.55 -5.55 19.48
N LEU A 127 9.26 -5.26 19.66
CA LEU A 127 8.48 -5.67 20.84
C LEU A 127 7.51 -6.82 20.57
N GLU A 128 7.28 -7.18 19.29
CA GLU A 128 6.28 -8.16 18.86
C GLU A 128 4.88 -7.90 19.48
N TRP A 129 4.24 -6.78 19.12
CA TRP A 129 2.97 -6.40 19.74
C TRP A 129 1.87 -7.44 19.50
N PRO A 130 0.92 -7.61 20.44
CA PRO A 130 -0.26 -8.42 20.21
C PRO A 130 -1.11 -7.88 19.04
N TRP A 131 -1.70 -8.77 18.24
CA TRP A 131 -2.49 -8.42 17.05
C TRP A 131 -3.57 -7.35 17.28
N ARG A 132 -4.17 -7.31 18.49
CA ARG A 132 -5.19 -6.31 18.85
C ARG A 132 -4.61 -4.89 18.79
N VAL A 133 -3.39 -4.72 19.29
CA VAL A 133 -2.69 -3.43 19.30
C VAL A 133 -2.37 -3.00 17.87
N LYS A 134 -1.93 -3.95 17.02
CA LYS A 134 -1.66 -3.72 15.59
C LYS A 134 -2.85 -3.16 14.80
N LEU A 135 -4.09 -3.44 15.22
CA LEU A 135 -5.29 -2.85 14.61
C LEU A 135 -5.57 -1.41 15.07
N PHE A 136 -5.19 -1.05 16.30
CA PHE A 136 -5.46 0.28 16.85
C PHE A 136 -4.34 1.30 16.57
N LEU A 137 -3.09 0.85 16.46
CA LEU A 137 -1.95 1.74 16.21
C LEU A 137 -2.13 2.61 14.95
N PRO A 138 -2.57 2.08 13.79
CA PRO A 138 -2.82 2.91 12.62
C PRO A 138 -3.98 3.90 12.77
N ALA A 139 -4.97 3.57 13.59
CA ALA A 139 -6.06 4.51 13.86
C ALA A 139 -5.54 5.75 14.58
N ILE A 140 -4.72 5.56 15.62
CA ILE A 140 -4.13 6.66 16.40
C ILE A 140 -3.17 7.46 15.53
N SER A 141 -2.32 6.80 14.74
CA SER A 141 -1.39 7.52 13.88
C SER A 141 -2.08 8.34 12.80
N SER A 142 -3.29 7.95 12.37
CA SER A 142 -4.07 8.66 11.35
C SER A 142 -4.77 9.93 11.85
N ILE A 143 -4.83 10.18 13.17
CA ILE A 143 -5.51 11.36 13.73
C ILE A 143 -5.01 12.70 13.13
N PRO A 144 -3.70 12.96 13.01
CA PRO A 144 -3.19 14.22 12.45
C PRO A 144 -3.62 14.43 10.99
N LEU A 145 -3.57 13.37 10.18
CA LEU A 145 -4.08 13.32 8.81
C LEU A 145 -5.58 13.67 8.75
N ILE A 146 -6.37 13.10 9.65
CA ILE A 146 -7.82 13.33 9.74
C ILE A 146 -8.16 14.76 10.18
N CYS A 147 -7.40 15.32 11.13
CA CYS A 147 -7.62 16.67 11.66
C CYS A 147 -7.41 17.79 10.62
N VAL A 148 -6.57 17.54 9.62
CA VAL A 148 -6.22 18.50 8.55
C VAL A 148 -7.00 18.21 7.27
N TYR A 149 -7.92 17.24 7.27
CA TYR A 149 -8.73 16.95 6.09
C TYR A 149 -9.75 18.07 5.83
N GLU A 150 -9.51 18.84 4.77
CA GLU A 150 -10.38 19.97 4.33
C GLU A 150 -11.36 19.57 3.21
N GLY A 151 -11.37 18.31 2.80
CA GLY A 151 -12.21 17.84 1.69
C GLY A 151 -13.68 17.64 2.07
N SER A 152 -14.50 17.42 1.04
CA SER A 152 -15.90 17.04 1.23
C SER A 152 -16.03 15.69 1.93
N THR A 153 -17.02 15.59 2.83
CA THR A 153 -17.50 14.33 3.44
C THR A 153 -18.65 13.72 2.64
N SER A 154 -18.99 14.32 1.49
CA SER A 154 -19.99 13.79 0.57
C SER A 154 -19.37 12.80 -0.40
N VAL A 155 -20.06 11.67 -0.58
CA VAL A 155 -19.67 10.61 -1.49
C VAL A 155 -20.76 10.38 -2.52
N LEU A 156 -20.35 9.92 -3.69
CA LEU A 156 -21.26 9.52 -4.75
C LEU A 156 -21.94 8.21 -4.35
N CYS A 157 -23.28 8.18 -4.38
CA CYS A 157 -24.01 6.95 -4.10
C CYS A 157 -23.86 5.97 -5.28
N PRO A 158 -23.43 4.72 -5.04
CA PRO A 158 -23.45 3.71 -6.08
C PRO A 158 -24.86 3.50 -6.63
N VAL A 159 -25.00 3.30 -7.95
CA VAL A 159 -26.30 3.12 -8.63
C VAL A 159 -27.13 2.00 -7.98
N GLN A 160 -26.47 0.96 -7.48
CA GLN A 160 -27.08 -0.19 -6.81
C GLN A 160 -27.71 0.17 -5.45
N LEU A 161 -27.26 1.25 -4.81
CA LEU A 161 -27.74 1.69 -3.50
C LEU A 161 -28.73 2.85 -3.59
N LYS A 162 -28.98 3.41 -4.77
CA LYS A 162 -29.86 4.58 -4.95
C LYS A 162 -31.25 4.36 -4.38
N GLY A 163 -31.87 3.21 -4.64
CA GLY A 163 -33.23 2.88 -4.19
C GLY A 163 -33.40 2.81 -2.66
N ILE A 164 -32.30 2.75 -1.90
CA ILE A 164 -32.34 2.81 -0.43
C ILE A 164 -32.64 4.25 0.03
N PHE A 165 -32.13 5.25 -0.70
CA PHE A 165 -32.16 6.65 -0.29
C PHE A 165 -33.20 7.49 -1.05
N TRP A 166 -33.42 7.19 -2.33
CA TRP A 166 -34.35 7.89 -3.21
C TRP A 166 -35.44 6.96 -3.75
N ARG A 167 -36.64 7.49 -3.87
CA ARG A 167 -37.76 6.91 -4.60
C ARG A 167 -37.64 7.24 -6.09
N GLU A 168 -38.48 6.61 -6.92
CA GLU A 168 -38.48 6.82 -8.38
C GLU A 168 -38.82 8.26 -8.80
N ASP A 169 -39.56 9.00 -7.97
CA ASP A 169 -39.92 10.40 -8.18
C ASP A 169 -38.82 11.40 -7.80
N GLY A 170 -37.66 10.93 -7.30
CA GLY A 170 -36.54 11.77 -6.88
C GLY A 170 -36.63 12.27 -5.43
N GLU A 171 -37.73 11.96 -4.73
CA GLU A 171 -37.91 12.28 -3.32
C GLU A 171 -37.23 11.25 -2.41
N LEU A 172 -37.02 11.62 -1.14
CA LEU A 172 -36.35 10.76 -0.18
C LEU A 172 -37.23 9.58 0.29
N THR A 173 -36.59 8.45 0.57
CA THR A 173 -37.27 7.33 1.25
C THR A 173 -37.49 7.66 2.73
N ALA A 174 -38.50 7.04 3.36
CA ALA A 174 -38.72 7.20 4.80
C ALA A 174 -37.48 6.76 5.62
N PHE A 175 -36.72 5.79 5.11
CA PHE A 175 -35.45 5.39 5.68
C PHE A 175 -34.43 6.54 5.66
N SER A 176 -34.25 7.18 4.50
CA SER A 176 -33.35 8.32 4.35
C SER A 176 -33.70 9.47 5.29
N ASP A 177 -34.98 9.79 5.42
CA ASP A 177 -35.44 10.83 6.36
C ASP A 177 -35.13 10.48 7.81
N THR A 178 -35.35 9.21 8.19
CA THR A 178 -35.10 8.70 9.54
C THR A 178 -33.62 8.79 9.93
N ILE A 179 -32.71 8.52 8.98
CA ILE A 179 -31.26 8.53 9.24
C ILE A 179 -30.58 9.86 8.90
N SER A 180 -31.33 10.90 8.51
CA SER A 180 -30.82 12.21 8.05
C SER A 180 -29.82 12.88 9.01
N GLY A 181 -29.97 12.63 10.32
CA GLY A 181 -29.03 13.07 11.35
C GLY A 181 -27.63 12.46 11.22
N LEU A 182 -27.56 11.20 10.79
CA LEU A 182 -26.34 10.42 10.61
C LEU A 182 -25.78 10.53 9.18
N ILE A 183 -26.64 10.40 8.18
CA ILE A 183 -26.31 10.38 6.75
C ILE A 183 -27.34 11.26 6.03
N THR A 184 -26.91 12.27 5.28
CA THR A 184 -27.81 13.19 4.59
C THR A 184 -27.74 12.97 3.08
N ALA A 185 -28.81 12.41 2.52
CA ALA A 185 -29.08 12.43 1.08
C ALA A 185 -29.86 13.71 0.73
N TYR A 186 -29.63 14.24 -0.47
CA TYR A 186 -30.30 15.46 -0.94
C TYR A 186 -31.43 15.09 -1.93
N PRO A 187 -32.68 15.56 -1.72
CA PRO A 187 -33.77 15.29 -2.66
C PRO A 187 -33.47 15.92 -4.02
N ASN A 188 -33.94 15.27 -5.10
CA ASN A 188 -33.74 15.74 -6.48
C ASN A 188 -32.27 16.02 -6.84
N SER A 189 -31.32 15.34 -6.18
CA SER A 189 -29.89 15.49 -6.46
C SER A 189 -29.54 14.84 -7.80
N PRO A 190 -29.09 15.60 -8.81
CA PRO A 190 -28.81 15.05 -10.14
C PRO A 190 -27.56 14.15 -10.11
N THR A 191 -26.67 14.36 -9.15
CA THR A 191 -25.47 13.58 -8.92
C THR A 191 -25.67 12.46 -7.90
N HIS A 192 -26.79 12.39 -7.18
CA HIS A 192 -27.02 11.43 -6.08
C HIS A 192 -25.88 11.41 -5.04
N LEU A 193 -25.46 12.60 -4.59
CA LEU A 193 -24.49 12.74 -3.51
C LEU A 193 -25.13 12.46 -2.15
N ILE A 194 -24.38 11.78 -1.29
CA ILE A 194 -24.74 11.51 0.10
C ILE A 194 -23.64 12.05 1.00
N ASN A 195 -24.00 12.92 1.94
CA ASN A 195 -23.11 13.36 3.00
C ASN A 195 -23.11 12.33 4.14
N ILE A 196 -21.98 11.63 4.32
CA ILE A 196 -21.83 10.60 5.35
C ILE A 196 -21.19 11.14 6.65
N LYS A 197 -20.99 12.46 6.75
CA LYS A 197 -20.58 13.19 7.97
C LYS A 197 -19.41 12.50 8.70
N TYR A 198 -19.61 12.14 9.98
CA TYR A 198 -18.62 11.51 10.85
C TYR A 198 -18.10 10.16 10.32
N PHE A 199 -18.92 9.43 9.55
CA PHE A 199 -18.50 8.15 8.95
C PHE A 199 -17.40 8.32 7.91
N TYR A 200 -17.26 9.50 7.29
CA TYR A 200 -16.14 9.78 6.39
C TYR A 200 -14.81 9.77 7.14
N TYR A 201 -14.75 10.36 8.34
CA TYR A 201 -13.55 10.37 9.16
C TYR A 201 -13.22 8.97 9.70
N ILE A 202 -14.23 8.18 10.05
CA ILE A 202 -14.07 6.75 10.40
C ILE A 202 -13.50 5.99 9.20
N TYR A 203 -14.03 6.22 7.99
CA TYR A 203 -13.51 5.62 6.76
C TYR A 203 -12.03 5.96 6.54
N MET A 204 -11.61 7.21 6.72
CA MET A 204 -10.20 7.60 6.58
C MET A 204 -9.29 6.86 7.56
N SER A 205 -9.74 6.70 8.82
CA SER A 205 -9.01 5.92 9.81
C SER A 205 -8.92 4.44 9.44
N LEU A 206 -10.06 3.84 9.05
CA LEU A 206 -10.12 2.45 8.58
C LEU A 206 -9.29 2.22 7.32
N LEU A 207 -9.20 3.20 6.42
CA LEU A 207 -8.35 3.12 5.25
C LEU A 207 -6.87 3.04 5.66
N SER A 208 -6.44 3.84 6.62
CA SER A 208 -5.06 3.77 7.16
C SER A 208 -4.78 2.43 7.86
N ILE A 209 -5.73 1.89 8.62
CA ILE A 209 -5.61 0.55 9.21
C ILE A 209 -5.53 -0.52 8.11
N PHE A 210 -6.37 -0.42 7.09
CA PHE A 210 -6.43 -1.38 6.00
C PHE A 210 -5.14 -1.40 5.20
N THR A 211 -4.67 -0.25 4.70
CA THR A 211 -3.48 -0.21 3.83
C THR A 211 -2.24 -0.80 4.52
N THR A 212 -2.00 -0.45 5.78
CA THR A 212 -0.87 -0.95 6.57
C THR A 212 -0.94 -2.45 6.81
N ASN A 213 -2.08 -2.95 7.29
CA ASN A 213 -2.24 -4.36 7.61
C ASN A 213 -2.36 -5.23 6.34
N SER A 214 -2.95 -4.71 5.26
CA SER A 214 -3.19 -5.49 4.04
C SER A 214 -1.91 -5.87 3.31
N ILE A 215 -0.90 -4.98 3.33
CA ILE A 215 0.44 -5.27 2.82
C ILE A 215 1.10 -6.28 3.77
N ASN A 216 0.96 -6.08 5.08
CA ASN A 216 1.61 -6.92 6.07
C ASN A 216 1.12 -8.39 6.06
N ILE A 217 -0.17 -8.62 5.83
CA ILE A 217 -0.71 -9.98 5.73
C ILE A 217 -0.52 -10.62 4.34
N TYR A 218 -0.06 -9.85 3.36
CA TYR A 218 0.24 -10.32 2.01
C TYR A 218 1.76 -10.31 1.77
N ALA A 219 2.46 -11.08 2.59
CA ALA A 219 3.90 -10.99 2.79
C ALA A 219 4.56 -12.37 3.01
N GLY A 220 5.88 -12.36 3.17
CA GLY A 220 6.73 -13.45 3.65
C GLY A 220 7.30 -14.38 2.58
N ILE A 221 7.38 -13.92 1.34
CA ILE A 221 8.32 -14.44 0.34
C ILE A 221 9.19 -13.28 -0.16
N ASN A 222 10.45 -13.58 -0.47
CA ASN A 222 11.49 -12.59 -0.74
C ASN A 222 11.08 -11.64 -1.88
N GLY A 223 11.01 -10.34 -1.56
CA GLY A 223 10.71 -9.26 -2.51
C GLY A 223 9.23 -8.90 -2.67
N LEU A 224 8.29 -9.61 -2.04
CA LEU A 224 6.86 -9.40 -2.28
C LEU A 224 6.33 -8.10 -1.68
N GLU A 225 6.70 -7.76 -0.44
CA GLU A 225 6.24 -6.57 0.29
C GLU A 225 6.69 -5.28 -0.41
N VAL A 226 7.97 -5.22 -0.78
CA VAL A 226 8.55 -4.08 -1.50
C VAL A 226 8.07 -4.05 -2.94
N GLY A 227 8.07 -5.19 -3.61
CA GLY A 227 7.65 -5.30 -5.01
C GLY A 227 6.22 -4.84 -5.23
N GLN A 228 5.26 -5.33 -4.43
CA GLN A 228 3.85 -4.95 -4.57
C GLN A 228 3.67 -3.45 -4.29
N SER A 229 4.39 -2.92 -3.29
CA SER A 229 4.35 -1.51 -2.93
C SER A 229 4.92 -0.61 -4.04
N ILE A 230 5.96 -1.04 -4.75
CA ILE A 230 6.46 -0.31 -5.92
C ILE A 230 5.43 -0.33 -7.05
N VAL A 231 4.77 -1.47 -7.32
CA VAL A 231 3.74 -1.54 -8.37
C VAL A 231 2.53 -0.65 -8.03
N ILE A 232 2.06 -0.68 -6.78
CA ILE A 232 0.96 0.19 -6.31
C ILE A 232 1.38 1.66 -6.40
N GLY A 233 2.55 2.02 -5.85
CA GLY A 233 3.06 3.38 -5.88
C GLY A 233 3.29 3.90 -7.31
N GLY A 234 3.80 3.07 -8.21
CA GLY A 234 3.94 3.38 -9.63
C GLY A 234 2.59 3.57 -10.33
N SER A 235 1.58 2.79 -9.97
CA SER A 235 0.20 2.97 -10.48
C SER A 235 -0.39 4.31 -10.02
N ILE A 236 -0.20 4.66 -8.74
CA ILE A 236 -0.65 5.96 -8.20
C ILE A 236 0.13 7.11 -8.85
N LEU A 237 1.43 6.94 -9.09
CA LEU A 237 2.27 7.92 -9.79
C LEU A 237 1.74 8.20 -11.20
N VAL A 238 1.46 7.15 -11.99
CA VAL A 238 0.84 7.29 -13.32
C VAL A 238 -0.53 7.95 -13.23
N HIS A 239 -1.38 7.55 -12.29
CA HIS A 239 -2.69 8.19 -12.05
C HIS A 239 -2.56 9.71 -11.82
N ASN A 240 -1.59 10.14 -11.02
CA ASN A 240 -1.40 11.56 -10.73
C ASN A 240 -0.79 12.33 -11.89
N VAL A 241 0.16 11.74 -12.65
CA VAL A 241 0.66 12.35 -13.89
C VAL A 241 -0.48 12.57 -14.89
N LEU A 242 -1.35 11.58 -15.08
CA LEU A 242 -2.52 11.70 -15.94
C LEU A 242 -3.52 12.76 -15.44
N SER A 243 -3.69 12.86 -14.12
CA SER A 243 -4.60 13.85 -13.51
C SER A 243 -4.07 15.28 -13.69
N VAL A 244 -2.77 15.50 -13.48
CA VAL A 244 -2.08 16.77 -13.77
C VAL A 244 -2.19 17.11 -15.27
N GLY A 245 -1.91 16.16 -16.16
CA GLY A 245 -2.00 16.36 -17.61
C GLY A 245 -3.41 16.72 -18.11
N LYS A 246 -4.46 16.27 -17.40
CA LYS A 246 -5.86 16.64 -17.66
C LYS A 246 -6.31 17.93 -16.95
N GLY A 247 -5.44 18.55 -16.14
CA GLY A 247 -5.79 19.72 -15.34
C GLY A 247 -6.78 19.45 -14.19
N VAL A 248 -6.95 18.18 -13.78
CA VAL A 248 -7.89 17.79 -12.73
C VAL A 248 -7.13 17.56 -11.43
N ASN A 249 -7.55 18.21 -10.34
CA ASN A 249 -6.99 18.03 -9.00
C ASN A 249 -5.46 18.20 -8.95
N VAL A 250 -4.95 19.23 -9.63
CA VAL A 250 -3.51 19.43 -9.85
C VAL A 250 -2.73 19.52 -8.54
N GLU A 251 -3.22 20.27 -7.54
CA GLU A 251 -2.54 20.38 -6.24
C GLU A 251 -2.48 19.04 -5.48
N GLY A 252 -3.62 18.34 -5.35
CA GLY A 252 -3.66 17.04 -4.69
C GLY A 252 -2.80 15.99 -5.39
N SER A 253 -2.76 16.02 -6.73
CA SER A 253 -1.88 15.15 -7.51
C SER A 253 -0.41 15.53 -7.36
N PHE A 254 -0.05 16.81 -7.34
CA PHE A 254 1.32 17.24 -7.10
C PHE A 254 1.80 16.85 -5.69
N PHE A 255 0.97 17.05 -4.68
CA PHE A 255 1.20 16.57 -3.32
C PHE A 255 1.54 15.07 -3.31
N SER A 256 0.71 14.26 -3.96
CA SER A 256 0.96 12.81 -4.05
C SER A 256 2.24 12.48 -4.81
N LEU A 257 2.55 13.16 -5.91
CA LEU A 257 3.76 12.92 -6.71
C LEU A 257 5.02 13.25 -5.90
N TRP A 258 4.99 14.32 -5.12
CA TRP A 258 6.12 14.73 -4.28
C TRP A 258 6.48 13.65 -3.26
N PHE A 259 5.50 13.13 -2.50
CA PHE A 259 5.71 12.01 -1.58
C PHE A 259 6.14 10.72 -2.30
N LEU A 260 5.43 10.35 -3.38
CA LEU A 260 5.68 9.08 -4.08
C LEU A 260 7.03 9.04 -4.79
N SER A 261 7.52 10.17 -5.30
CA SER A 261 8.82 10.23 -5.97
C SER A 261 9.93 9.77 -5.02
N VAL A 262 9.96 10.29 -3.78
CA VAL A 262 10.92 9.90 -2.75
C VAL A 262 10.68 8.46 -2.29
N PHE A 263 9.43 8.08 -2.03
CA PHE A 263 9.06 6.74 -1.60
C PHE A 263 9.50 5.64 -2.58
N LEU A 264 9.27 5.85 -3.87
CA LEU A 264 9.61 4.88 -4.92
C LEU A 264 11.13 4.75 -5.09
N GLY A 265 11.87 5.85 -5.03
CA GLY A 265 13.34 5.81 -5.02
C GLY A 265 13.89 4.97 -3.87
N ALA A 266 13.39 5.21 -2.65
CA ALA A 266 13.80 4.47 -1.46
C ALA A 266 13.40 2.98 -1.54
N SER A 267 12.19 2.70 -1.99
CA SER A 267 11.68 1.33 -2.12
C SER A 267 12.42 0.54 -3.19
N LEU A 268 12.79 1.15 -4.31
CA LEU A 268 13.64 0.50 -5.32
C LEU A 268 15.01 0.13 -4.76
N ALA A 269 15.63 1.01 -3.97
CA ALA A 269 16.89 0.72 -3.32
C ALA A 269 16.77 -0.44 -2.31
N LEU A 270 15.72 -0.45 -1.49
CA LEU A 270 15.43 -1.56 -0.57
C LEU A 270 15.18 -2.87 -1.33
N CYS A 271 14.45 -2.80 -2.46
CA CYS A 271 14.18 -3.94 -3.32
C CYS A 271 15.46 -4.62 -3.82
N CYS A 272 16.51 -3.85 -4.15
CA CYS A 272 17.80 -4.41 -4.57
C CYS A 272 18.45 -5.32 -3.50
N TYR A 273 18.17 -5.10 -2.21
CA TYR A 273 18.66 -5.94 -1.11
C TYR A 273 17.64 -7.00 -0.65
N ASN A 274 16.35 -6.72 -0.78
CA ASN A 274 15.28 -7.60 -0.33
C ASN A 274 14.83 -8.63 -1.40
N TRP A 275 15.12 -8.38 -2.68
CA TRP A 275 14.81 -9.30 -3.76
C TRP A 275 15.46 -10.67 -3.54
N TYR A 276 14.82 -11.74 -4.04
CA TYR A 276 15.32 -13.10 -3.93
C TYR A 276 16.75 -13.26 -4.52
N PRO A 277 17.69 -13.91 -3.81
CA PRO A 277 17.61 -14.30 -2.41
C PRO A 277 17.83 -13.08 -1.49
N ALA A 278 16.92 -12.85 -0.55
CA ALA A 278 16.97 -11.66 0.31
C ALA A 278 18.27 -11.59 1.13
N LYS A 279 18.82 -10.38 1.21
CA LYS A 279 19.94 -10.02 2.09
C LYS A 279 19.47 -9.25 3.31
N VAL A 280 18.27 -8.71 3.27
CA VAL A 280 17.61 -7.98 4.36
C VAL A 280 16.11 -8.27 4.33
N PHE A 281 15.48 -8.29 5.50
CA PHE A 281 14.04 -8.30 5.68
C PHE A 281 13.53 -6.92 6.05
N VAL A 282 12.34 -6.62 5.54
CA VAL A 282 11.78 -5.28 5.63
C VAL A 282 11.09 -5.02 6.96
N GLY A 283 10.56 -6.08 7.59
CA GLY A 283 9.80 -6.04 8.84
C GLY A 283 8.43 -5.39 8.70
N ASP A 284 7.67 -5.44 9.79
CA ASP A 284 6.41 -4.72 9.97
C ASP A 284 6.62 -3.21 9.76
N THR A 285 7.83 -2.70 10.07
CA THR A 285 8.26 -1.32 9.80
C THR A 285 7.94 -0.87 8.38
N TYR A 286 8.31 -1.66 7.36
CA TYR A 286 8.08 -1.28 5.97
C TYR A 286 6.61 -1.40 5.57
N CYS A 287 5.91 -2.44 6.03
CA CYS A 287 4.49 -2.65 5.72
C CYS A 287 3.64 -1.50 6.26
N TYR A 288 3.93 -1.06 7.49
CA TYR A 288 3.28 0.08 8.12
C TYR A 288 3.63 1.39 7.42
N PHE A 289 4.92 1.61 7.15
CA PHE A 289 5.40 2.78 6.40
C PHE A 289 4.77 2.90 5.00
N SER A 290 4.82 1.85 4.20
CA SER A 290 4.28 1.85 2.83
C SER A 290 2.76 2.02 2.82
N GLY A 291 2.05 1.30 3.69
CA GLY A 291 0.60 1.42 3.81
C GLY A 291 0.13 2.81 4.21
N VAL A 292 0.79 3.45 5.19
CA VAL A 292 0.39 4.80 5.61
C VAL A 292 0.71 5.85 4.54
N ILE A 293 1.81 5.69 3.78
CA ILE A 293 2.10 6.56 2.63
C ILE A 293 0.95 6.52 1.63
N PHE A 294 0.45 5.32 1.30
CA PHE A 294 -0.69 5.19 0.39
C PHE A 294 -1.97 5.82 0.94
N ALA A 295 -2.26 5.63 2.23
CA ALA A 295 -3.41 6.27 2.87
C ALA A 295 -3.30 7.80 2.84
N VAL A 296 -2.14 8.35 3.22
CA VAL A 296 -1.84 9.78 3.20
C VAL A 296 -2.06 10.38 1.82
N VAL A 297 -1.43 9.82 0.79
CA VAL A 297 -1.55 10.38 -0.56
C VAL A 297 -2.94 10.18 -1.14
N GLY A 298 -3.62 9.08 -0.82
CA GLY A 298 -5.00 8.84 -1.26
C GLY A 298 -6.03 9.75 -0.60
N ILE A 299 -5.83 10.10 0.68
CA ILE A 299 -6.73 10.97 1.45
C ILE A 299 -6.53 12.43 1.04
N HIS A 300 -5.32 12.97 1.17
CA HIS A 300 -5.05 14.36 0.80
C HIS A 300 -5.05 14.60 -0.72
N GLY A 301 -4.77 13.57 -1.51
CA GLY A 301 -4.93 13.62 -2.96
C GLY A 301 -6.36 13.39 -3.43
N HIS A 302 -7.34 13.15 -2.53
CA HIS A 302 -8.74 12.92 -2.87
C HIS A 302 -9.01 11.81 -3.92
N PHE A 303 -8.14 10.79 -3.97
CA PHE A 303 -8.29 9.63 -4.88
C PHE A 303 -8.35 8.29 -4.13
N SER A 304 -8.74 8.28 -2.85
CA SER A 304 -8.83 7.06 -2.03
C SER A 304 -9.66 5.93 -2.67
N LYS A 305 -10.70 6.25 -3.46
CA LYS A 305 -11.43 5.26 -4.27
C LYS A 305 -10.55 4.61 -5.34
N THR A 306 -9.78 5.40 -6.09
CA THR A 306 -8.82 4.91 -7.07
C THR A 306 -7.70 4.10 -6.41
N LEU A 307 -7.25 4.52 -5.22
CA LEU A 307 -6.27 3.77 -4.44
C LEU A 307 -6.78 2.34 -4.13
N LEU A 308 -8.04 2.19 -3.71
CA LEU A 308 -8.62 0.87 -3.45
C LEU A 308 -8.68 -0.01 -4.72
N LEU A 309 -8.81 0.57 -5.91
CA LEU A 309 -8.71 -0.17 -7.17
C LEU A 309 -7.28 -0.68 -7.42
N PHE A 310 -6.26 0.08 -7.05
CA PHE A 310 -4.87 -0.40 -7.14
C PHE A 310 -4.52 -1.40 -6.02
N LEU A 311 -5.33 -1.48 -4.96
CA LEU A 311 -5.19 -2.43 -3.87
C LEU A 311 -6.05 -3.70 -4.03
N ILE A 312 -6.62 -3.97 -5.23
CA ILE A 312 -7.50 -5.14 -5.42
C ILE A 312 -6.85 -6.45 -4.95
N PRO A 313 -5.58 -6.78 -5.25
CA PRO A 313 -4.96 -8.02 -4.74
C PRO A 313 -4.89 -8.07 -3.22
N GLN A 314 -4.60 -6.94 -2.57
CA GLN A 314 -4.57 -6.81 -1.11
C GLN A 314 -5.97 -6.98 -0.51
N VAL A 315 -6.99 -6.38 -1.14
CA VAL A 315 -8.41 -6.56 -0.78
C VAL A 315 -8.80 -8.03 -0.90
N LEU A 316 -8.47 -8.70 -2.01
CA LEU A 316 -8.77 -10.12 -2.22
C LEU A 316 -8.06 -11.01 -1.20
N ASN A 317 -6.77 -10.77 -0.93
CA ASN A 317 -6.02 -11.51 0.08
C ASN A 317 -6.60 -11.31 1.48
N PHE A 318 -7.00 -10.08 1.82
CA PHE A 318 -7.65 -9.75 3.08
C PHE A 318 -8.98 -10.49 3.23
N LEU A 319 -9.89 -10.37 2.25
CA LEU A 319 -11.20 -11.04 2.26
C LEU A 319 -11.06 -12.57 2.37
N LEU A 320 -10.14 -13.15 1.59
CA LEU A 320 -9.81 -14.57 1.65
C LEU A 320 -9.28 -14.98 3.04
N SER A 321 -8.50 -14.11 3.68
CA SER A 321 -7.91 -14.35 5.00
C SER A 321 -8.91 -14.22 6.15
N ILE A 322 -10.06 -13.56 5.98
CA ILE A 322 -11.02 -13.25 7.06
C ILE A 322 -11.38 -14.48 7.91
N PRO A 323 -11.75 -15.65 7.35
CA PRO A 323 -12.10 -16.82 8.16
C PRO A 323 -10.98 -17.26 9.11
N GLN A 324 -9.71 -17.14 8.67
CA GLN A 324 -8.55 -17.42 9.52
C GLN A 324 -8.27 -16.30 10.52
N LEU A 325 -8.35 -15.03 10.10
CA LEU A 325 -8.08 -13.89 10.96
C LEU A 325 -9.09 -13.78 12.12
N LEU A 326 -10.37 -14.07 11.84
CA LEU A 326 -11.44 -14.13 12.83
C LEU A 326 -11.46 -15.44 13.64
N LYS A 327 -10.51 -16.35 13.40
CA LYS A 327 -10.41 -17.67 14.06
C LYS A 327 -11.67 -18.54 13.88
N ILE A 328 -12.42 -18.34 12.81
CA ILE A 328 -13.54 -19.20 12.41
C ILE A 328 -12.99 -20.56 11.95
N VAL A 329 -11.82 -20.56 11.30
CA VAL A 329 -11.03 -21.77 10.98
C VAL A 329 -9.62 -21.65 11.58
N PRO A 330 -8.88 -22.76 11.75
CA PRO A 330 -7.53 -22.74 12.32
C PRO A 330 -6.60 -21.78 11.58
N CYS A 331 -5.91 -20.93 12.33
CA CYS A 331 -5.01 -19.93 11.79
C CYS A 331 -3.63 -20.10 12.43
N PRO A 332 -2.68 -20.75 11.73
CA PRO A 332 -1.33 -20.93 12.25
C PRO A 332 -0.61 -19.58 12.36
N ARG A 333 0.49 -19.54 13.13
CA ARG A 333 1.34 -18.34 13.27
C ARG A 333 1.90 -17.88 11.92
N HIS A 334 2.37 -18.82 11.10
CA HIS A 334 2.86 -18.55 9.76
C HIS A 334 1.95 -19.22 8.72
N ARG A 335 1.49 -18.44 7.74
CA ARG A 335 0.60 -18.89 6.63
C ARG A 335 1.33 -18.94 5.28
N LEU A 336 2.66 -18.86 5.33
CA LEU A 336 3.55 -18.88 4.16
C LEU A 336 3.49 -20.23 3.45
N PRO A 337 3.81 -20.28 2.14
CA PRO A 337 3.97 -21.55 1.44
C PRO A 337 5.11 -22.38 2.05
N LYS A 338 5.08 -23.69 1.83
CA LYS A 338 6.09 -24.61 2.35
C LYS A 338 7.21 -24.79 1.32
N TYR A 339 8.45 -24.59 1.73
CA TYR A 339 9.60 -24.95 0.92
C TYR A 339 9.90 -26.45 1.00
N VAL A 340 10.12 -27.09 -0.14
CA VAL A 340 10.48 -28.52 -0.25
C VAL A 340 11.92 -28.62 -0.74
N VAL A 341 12.80 -29.13 0.11
CA VAL A 341 14.26 -29.14 -0.10
C VAL A 341 14.64 -30.00 -1.29
N GLU A 342 13.97 -31.14 -1.46
CA GLU A 342 14.29 -32.12 -2.51
C GLU A 342 14.07 -31.55 -3.91
N THR A 343 13.05 -30.71 -4.08
CA THR A 343 12.68 -30.11 -5.38
C THR A 343 13.17 -28.67 -5.51
N GLY A 344 13.45 -28.00 -4.38
CA GLY A 344 13.76 -26.58 -4.33
C GLY A 344 12.57 -25.68 -4.66
N LEU A 345 11.34 -26.18 -4.52
CA LEU A 345 10.10 -25.49 -4.87
C LEU A 345 9.30 -25.08 -3.63
N MET A 346 8.48 -24.04 -3.81
CA MET A 346 7.43 -23.62 -2.90
C MET A 346 6.14 -24.36 -3.24
N THR A 347 5.49 -24.90 -2.21
CA THR A 347 4.25 -25.68 -2.32
C THR A 347 3.18 -25.14 -1.38
N VAL A 348 1.93 -25.50 -1.65
CA VAL A 348 0.77 -25.07 -0.85
C VAL A 348 0.94 -25.52 0.61
N SER A 349 0.85 -24.57 1.54
CA SER A 349 0.83 -24.90 2.98
C SER A 349 -0.59 -25.20 3.46
N ARG A 350 -0.67 -26.15 4.39
CA ARG A 350 -1.93 -26.64 4.96
C ARG A 350 -2.05 -26.28 6.44
N ARG A 351 -3.30 -26.12 6.85
CA ARG A 351 -3.75 -25.94 8.23
C ARG A 351 -3.85 -27.30 8.93
N GLU A 352 -4.06 -27.27 10.24
CA GLU A 352 -4.22 -28.48 11.07
C GLU A 352 -5.47 -29.30 10.69
N ASP A 353 -6.52 -28.66 10.18
CA ASP A 353 -7.74 -29.32 9.68
C ASP A 353 -7.59 -29.93 8.27
N GLY A 354 -6.37 -29.91 7.70
CA GLY A 354 -6.07 -30.39 6.34
C GLY A 354 -6.43 -29.39 5.23
N GLY A 355 -7.14 -28.30 5.54
CA GLY A 355 -7.48 -27.24 4.61
C GLY A 355 -6.26 -26.42 4.18
N MET A 356 -6.34 -25.76 3.03
CA MET A 356 -5.30 -24.83 2.58
C MET A 356 -5.25 -23.58 3.46
N ASN A 357 -4.06 -23.02 3.68
CA ASN A 357 -3.93 -21.68 4.25
C ASN A 357 -4.52 -20.63 3.30
N LEU A 358 -5.45 -19.82 3.80
CA LEU A 358 -6.26 -18.90 3.00
C LEU A 358 -5.50 -17.61 2.76
N THR A 359 -4.56 -17.65 1.82
CA THR A 359 -3.81 -16.49 1.33
C THR A 359 -3.72 -16.55 -0.20
N LEU A 360 -3.62 -15.38 -0.84
CA LEU A 360 -3.50 -15.29 -2.29
C LEU A 360 -2.21 -15.98 -2.79
N ILE A 361 -1.16 -16.02 -1.96
CA ILE A 361 0.09 -16.75 -2.22
C ILE A 361 -0.18 -18.25 -2.39
N ASN A 362 -0.92 -18.88 -1.45
CA ASN A 362 -1.26 -20.30 -1.55
C ASN A 362 -2.26 -20.58 -2.67
N VAL A 363 -3.19 -19.66 -2.95
CA VAL A 363 -4.10 -19.78 -4.11
C VAL A 363 -3.30 -19.79 -5.42
N ALA A 364 -2.29 -18.93 -5.57
CA ALA A 364 -1.46 -18.92 -6.77
C ALA A 364 -0.74 -20.26 -6.98
N LEU A 365 -0.20 -20.87 -5.91
CA LEU A 365 0.40 -22.21 -5.98
C LEU A 365 -0.63 -23.31 -6.26
N TRP A 366 -1.83 -23.20 -5.69
CA TRP A 366 -2.91 -24.15 -5.93
C TRP A 366 -3.38 -24.14 -7.39
N VAL A 367 -3.44 -22.95 -8.02
CA VAL A 367 -3.88 -22.78 -9.41
C VAL A 367 -2.75 -23.10 -10.40
N CYS A 368 -1.53 -22.61 -10.15
CA CYS A 368 -0.43 -22.66 -11.10
C CYS A 368 0.57 -23.81 -10.85
N GLY A 369 0.43 -24.52 -9.74
CA GLY A 369 1.34 -25.57 -9.30
C GLY A 369 2.55 -25.06 -8.53
N ASP A 370 3.36 -26.01 -8.05
CA ASP A 370 4.57 -25.74 -7.28
C ASP A 370 5.62 -25.04 -8.16
N MET A 371 6.28 -24.02 -7.60
CA MET A 371 7.27 -23.22 -8.33
C MET A 371 8.36 -22.66 -7.43
N LYS A 372 9.46 -22.19 -8.01
CA LYS A 372 10.52 -21.53 -7.23
C LYS A 372 9.99 -20.23 -6.62
N GLU A 373 10.52 -19.87 -5.45
CA GLU A 373 10.11 -18.66 -4.72
C GLU A 373 10.19 -17.38 -5.58
N GLU A 374 11.28 -17.18 -6.33
CA GLU A 374 11.43 -16.00 -7.20
C GLU A 374 10.37 -15.94 -8.31
N HIS A 375 9.91 -17.10 -8.81
CA HIS A 375 8.87 -17.17 -9.83
C HIS A 375 7.50 -16.91 -9.22
N LEU A 376 7.26 -17.38 -8.00
CA LEU A 376 6.04 -17.08 -7.24
C LEU A 376 5.94 -15.58 -6.96
N THR A 377 7.00 -14.95 -6.46
CA THR A 377 7.04 -13.49 -6.27
C THR A 377 6.75 -12.77 -7.58
N ALA A 378 7.44 -13.14 -8.67
CA ALA A 378 7.22 -12.51 -9.98
C ALA A 378 5.77 -12.69 -10.49
N LEU A 379 5.19 -13.87 -10.34
CA LEU A 379 3.79 -14.15 -10.70
C LEU A 379 2.83 -13.23 -9.93
N LEU A 380 3.00 -13.11 -8.61
CA LEU A 380 2.15 -12.26 -7.77
C LEU A 380 2.29 -10.77 -8.12
N LEU A 381 3.48 -10.32 -8.52
CA LEU A 381 3.69 -8.96 -9.03
C LEU A 381 3.06 -8.75 -10.41
N VAL A 382 3.09 -9.74 -11.30
CA VAL A 382 2.37 -9.69 -12.58
C VAL A 382 0.86 -9.61 -12.33
N VAL A 383 0.34 -10.39 -11.39
CA VAL A 383 -1.06 -10.30 -10.95
C VAL A 383 -1.37 -8.90 -10.43
N GLN A 384 -0.48 -8.31 -9.61
CA GLN A 384 -0.63 -6.93 -9.15
C GLN A 384 -0.70 -5.92 -10.30
N VAL A 385 0.20 -6.01 -11.28
CA VAL A 385 0.19 -5.14 -12.48
C VAL A 385 -1.10 -5.31 -13.28
N ALA A 386 -1.56 -6.55 -13.47
CA ALA A 386 -2.80 -6.83 -14.19
C ALA A 386 -4.01 -6.20 -13.50
N PHE A 387 -4.13 -6.33 -12.17
CA PHE A 387 -5.19 -5.69 -11.40
C PHE A 387 -5.08 -4.16 -11.35
N SER A 388 -3.87 -3.60 -11.32
CA SER A 388 -3.69 -2.16 -11.54
C SER A 388 -4.22 -1.72 -12.91
N GLY A 389 -3.99 -2.52 -13.96
CA GLY A 389 -4.56 -2.31 -15.30
C GLY A 389 -6.09 -2.33 -15.30
N VAL A 390 -6.71 -3.27 -14.57
CA VAL A 390 -8.16 -3.28 -14.34
C VAL A 390 -8.62 -2.00 -13.64
N GLY A 391 -7.88 -1.56 -12.60
CA GLY A 391 -8.17 -0.30 -11.92
C GLY A 391 -8.12 0.91 -12.84
N PHE A 392 -7.14 0.98 -13.74
CA PHE A 392 -7.07 2.01 -14.77
C PHE A 392 -8.23 1.93 -15.77
N ALA A 393 -8.59 0.72 -16.22
CA ALA A 393 -9.71 0.52 -17.13
C ALA A 393 -11.05 0.95 -16.49
N ILE A 394 -11.25 0.66 -15.20
CA ILE A 394 -12.43 1.14 -14.47
C ILE A 394 -12.41 2.67 -14.36
N ARG A 395 -11.27 3.27 -13.99
CA ARG A 395 -11.17 4.73 -13.74
C ARG A 395 -11.23 5.58 -15.01
N TYR A 396 -10.65 5.12 -16.12
CA TYR A 396 -10.48 5.93 -17.33
C TYR A 396 -11.14 5.34 -18.59
N GLY A 397 -11.56 4.08 -18.54
CA GLY A 397 -12.22 3.39 -19.66
C GLY A 397 -13.75 3.35 -19.56
N GLY A 398 -14.37 4.18 -18.71
CA GLY A 398 -15.82 4.25 -18.54
C GLY A 398 -16.42 3.16 -17.64
N GLY A 399 -15.61 2.29 -17.04
CA GLY A 399 -16.09 1.25 -16.12
C GLY A 399 -16.70 1.80 -14.82
N SER A 400 -16.37 3.04 -14.45
CA SER A 400 -17.01 3.77 -13.36
C SER A 400 -18.50 4.01 -13.59
N GLY A 401 -18.95 4.07 -14.85
CA GLY A 401 -20.37 4.13 -15.23
C GLY A 401 -21.21 2.93 -14.75
N LEU A 402 -20.57 1.77 -14.49
CA LEU A 402 -21.25 0.59 -13.91
C LEU A 402 -21.64 0.80 -12.44
N PHE A 403 -20.96 1.70 -11.75
CA PHE A 403 -21.13 1.93 -10.32
C PHE A 403 -21.74 3.29 -10.04
N PHE A 404 -21.52 4.27 -10.90
CA PHE A 404 -21.88 5.65 -10.67
C PHE A 404 -22.50 6.25 -11.93
N ASN A 405 -23.51 7.10 -11.78
CA ASN A 405 -23.96 7.92 -12.90
C ASN A 405 -22.90 8.98 -13.17
N GLU A 406 -22.16 8.84 -14.27
CA GLU A 406 -21.16 9.81 -14.74
C GLU A 406 -21.73 10.78 -15.79
N GLU A 407 -23.06 10.80 -16.00
CA GLU A 407 -23.70 11.70 -16.98
C GLU A 407 -23.71 13.20 -16.59
N LEU A 408 -22.80 13.63 -15.71
CA LEU A 408 -22.57 15.05 -15.36
C LEU A 408 -21.08 15.38 -15.23
#